data_AF-Q10WE3-F1
#
_entry.id   AF-Q10WE3-F1
#
_cell.length_a   1.000
_cell.length_b   1.000
_cell.length_c   1.000
_cell.angle_alpha   90.00
_cell.angle_beta   90.00
_cell.angle_gamma   90.00
#
_symmetry.space_group_name_H-M   'P 1'
#
loop_
_entity.id
_entity.type
_entity.pdbx_description
1 polymer ?
#
loop_
_entity_poly.entity_id
_entity_poly.type
_entity_poly.pdbx_seq_one_letter_code
_entity_poly.pdbx_strand_id
1 'polypeptide(L)'
;MIGGGNIKSMDMEALRERTGLTRAEVAYRLGISETSVRNWETGRTEPTMTPQKFLEILDILKCSPEELALASDKSISQRHKRKPGRPRKFIDNNDELDEAKTTESATGH
;
A
#
# COMPACT_ATOMS: atom_id res chain seq x y z
N MET A 1 25.76 19.79 8.72
CA MET A 1 24.47 19.92 8.02
C MET A 1 24.53 19.04 6.79
N ILE A 2 23.91 17.85 6.83
CA ILE A 2 23.82 17.01 5.63
C ILE A 2 22.67 17.56 4.76
N GLY A 3 23.02 18.01 3.56
CA GLY A 3 22.20 17.82 2.37
C GLY A 3 21.13 18.86 2.06
N GLY A 4 21.55 20.02 1.54
CA GLY A 4 20.70 20.87 0.67
C GLY A 4 20.45 20.22 -0.70
N GLY A 5 19.94 18.99 -0.72
CA GLY A 5 19.60 18.24 -1.93
C GLY A 5 18.11 18.38 -2.25
N ASN A 6 17.78 19.25 -3.20
CA ASN A 6 16.48 19.41 -3.88
C ASN A 6 15.24 18.82 -3.17
N ILE A 7 14.81 19.49 -2.09
CA ILE A 7 13.69 19.10 -1.21
C ILE A 7 12.32 18.94 -1.88
N LYS A 8 12.15 19.44 -3.11
CA LYS A 8 10.84 19.50 -3.78
C LYS A 8 10.45 18.19 -4.50
N SER A 9 11.29 17.16 -4.46
CA SER A 9 11.14 15.99 -5.33
C SER A 9 11.05 14.62 -4.62
N MET A 10 11.15 14.51 -3.30
CA MET A 10 11.12 13.20 -2.64
C MET A 10 9.70 12.84 -2.21
N ASP A 11 9.29 11.59 -2.45
CA ASP A 11 8.13 10.96 -1.82
C ASP A 11 8.59 10.13 -0.60
N MET A 12 7.65 9.52 0.11
CA MET A 12 7.94 8.80 1.36
C MET A 12 8.87 7.60 1.13
N GLU A 13 8.77 6.95 -0.04
CA GLU A 13 9.67 5.84 -0.41
C GLU A 13 11.09 6.35 -0.63
N ALA A 14 11.25 7.45 -1.37
CA ALA A 14 12.56 8.07 -1.58
C ALA A 14 13.21 8.55 -0.26
N LEU A 15 12.42 9.09 0.68
CA LEU A 15 12.93 9.45 2.01
C LEU A 15 13.46 8.24 2.77
N ARG A 16 12.75 7.11 2.74
CA ARG A 16 13.24 5.86 3.33
C ARG A 16 14.52 5.40 2.65
N GLU A 17 14.55 5.33 1.32
CA GLU A 17 15.70 4.81 0.57
C GLU A 17 16.98 5.62 0.79
N ARG A 18 16.85 6.94 0.99
CA ARG A 18 17.97 7.82 1.37
C ARG A 18 18.68 7.37 2.64
N THR A 19 17.98 6.69 3.55
CA THR A 19 18.54 6.17 4.81
C THR A 19 19.06 4.74 4.71
N GLY A 20 18.85 4.06 3.57
CA GLY A 20 19.22 2.65 3.39
C GLY A 20 18.38 1.67 4.21
N LEU A 21 17.29 2.12 4.84
CA LEU A 21 16.42 1.28 5.66
C LEU A 21 15.39 0.55 4.80
N THR A 22 15.03 -0.68 5.18
CA THR A 22 13.88 -1.39 4.58
C THR A 22 12.57 -0.94 5.22
N ARG A 23 11.43 -1.25 4.59
CA ARG A 23 10.11 -0.97 5.17
C ARG A 23 9.93 -1.67 6.52
N ALA A 24 10.36 -2.93 6.59
CA ALA A 24 10.32 -3.74 7.79
C ALA A 24 11.15 -3.12 8.93
N GLU A 25 12.33 -2.58 8.62
CA GLU A 25 13.19 -1.93 9.61
C GLU A 25 12.57 -0.64 10.16
N VAL A 26 11.97 0.20 9.29
CA VAL A 26 11.23 1.39 9.71
C VAL A 26 10.04 1.02 10.59
N ALA A 27 9.28 -0.01 10.18
CA ALA A 27 8.11 -0.48 10.91
C ALA A 27 8.47 -1.02 12.30
N TYR A 28 9.53 -1.81 12.38
CA TYR A 28 10.07 -2.36 13.61
C TYR A 28 10.47 -1.24 14.58
N ARG A 29 11.23 -0.24 14.11
CA ARG A 29 11.69 0.89 14.95
C ARG A 29 10.55 1.77 15.46
N LEU A 30 9.46 1.92 14.70
CA LEU A 30 8.28 2.70 15.09
C LEU A 30 7.22 1.89 15.86
N GLY A 31 7.41 0.58 15.99
CA GLY A 31 6.40 -0.33 16.53
C GLY A 31 5.07 -0.23 15.78
N ILE A 32 5.10 -0.30 14.44
CA ILE A 32 3.92 -0.35 13.56
C ILE A 32 4.02 -1.53 12.60
N SER A 33 2.95 -1.79 11.83
CA SER A 33 3.01 -2.82 10.78
C SER A 33 3.80 -2.35 9.56
N GLU A 34 4.51 -3.26 8.90
CA GLU A 34 5.16 -2.97 7.60
C GLU A 34 4.14 -2.51 6.55
N THR A 35 2.93 -3.07 6.59
CA THR A 35 1.80 -2.65 5.75
C THR A 35 1.46 -1.18 5.95
N SER A 36 1.58 -0.63 7.17
CA SER A 36 1.38 0.80 7.44
C SER A 36 2.41 1.64 6.69
N VAL A 37 3.69 1.27 6.76
CA VAL A 37 4.78 1.95 6.03
C VAL A 37 4.52 1.90 4.52
N ARG A 38 4.18 0.73 3.99
CA ARG A 38 3.81 0.57 2.57
C ARG A 38 2.62 1.44 2.17
N ASN A 39 1.59 1.54 3.02
CA ASN A 39 0.42 2.37 2.74
C ASN A 39 0.78 3.86 2.72
N TRP A 40 1.69 4.32 3.59
CA TRP A 40 2.20 5.69 3.57
C TRP A 40 2.99 5.96 2.29
N GLU A 41 3.93 5.09 1.93
CA GLU A 41 4.75 5.21 0.73
C GLU A 41 3.94 5.21 -0.58
N THR A 42 2.89 4.39 -0.63
CA THR A 42 2.03 4.32 -1.81
C THR A 42 0.94 5.39 -1.83
N GLY A 43 0.90 6.30 -0.84
CA GLY A 43 -0.14 7.32 -0.69
C GLY A 43 -1.53 6.76 -0.42
N ARG A 44 -1.63 5.51 0.06
CA ARG A 44 -2.91 4.86 0.36
C ARG A 44 -3.58 5.46 1.59
N THR A 45 -2.79 5.82 2.59
CA THR A 45 -3.24 6.44 3.84
C THR A 45 -2.25 7.50 4.27
N GLU A 46 -2.73 8.57 4.90
CA GLU A 46 -1.87 9.53 5.58
C GLU A 46 -1.22 8.89 6.82
N PRO A 47 0.03 9.28 7.16
CA PRO A 47 0.65 8.88 8.42
C PRO A 47 -0.08 9.47 9.62
N THR A 48 -0.84 8.64 10.33
CA THR A 48 -1.43 8.99 11.63
C THR A 48 -0.59 8.36 12.74
N MET A 49 -0.06 9.19 13.64
CA MET A 49 0.83 8.73 14.70
C MET A 49 0.78 9.65 15.93
N THR A 50 1.25 9.14 17.07
CA THR A 50 1.39 9.94 18.29
C THR A 50 2.54 10.94 18.16
N PRO A 51 2.55 12.03 18.97
CA PRO A 51 3.68 12.97 18.97
C PRO A 51 5.04 12.30 19.22
N GLN A 52 5.08 11.25 20.05
CA GLN A 52 6.31 10.49 20.28
C GLN A 52 6.79 9.79 18.99
N LYS A 53 5.90 9.07 18.30
CA LYS A 53 6.23 8.41 17.03
C LYS A 53 6.59 9.40 15.94
N PHE A 54 6.01 10.61 15.98
CA PHE A 54 6.38 11.71 15.09
C PHE A 54 7.84 12.14 15.29
N LEU A 55 8.34 12.19 16.53
CA LEU A 55 9.75 12.47 16.77
C LEU A 55 10.64 11.29 16.32
N GLU A 56 10.21 10.06 16.59
CA GLU A 56 10.94 8.85 16.19
C GLU A 56 11.09 8.75 14.67
N ILE A 57 10.03 9.01 13.87
CA ILE A 57 10.11 8.93 12.40
C ILE A 57 11.10 9.96 11.83
N LEU A 58 11.16 11.17 12.40
CA LEU A 58 12.11 12.20 11.96
C LEU A 58 13.55 11.76 12.20
N ASP A 59 13.82 11.10 13.33
CA ASP A 59 15.13 10.55 13.63
C ASP A 59 15.46 9.34 12.74
N ILE A 60 14.49 8.44 12.50
CA ILE A 60 14.68 7.24 11.68
C ILE A 60 14.96 7.61 10.23
N LEU A 61 14.15 8.51 9.65
CA LEU A 61 14.27 8.93 8.26
C LEU A 61 15.32 10.03 8.04
N LYS A 62 15.92 10.54 9.12
CA LYS A 62 16.89 11.65 9.09
C LYS A 62 16.38 12.79 8.23
N CYS A 63 15.17 13.25 8.52
CA CYS A 63 14.48 14.29 7.77
C CYS A 63 13.89 15.38 8.67
N SER A 64 13.61 16.54 8.09
CA SER A 64 12.87 17.60 8.80
C SER A 64 11.35 17.35 8.76
N PRO A 65 10.58 17.98 9.68
CA PRO A 65 9.12 17.97 9.61
C PRO A 65 8.56 18.43 8.26
N GLU A 66 9.21 19.42 7.64
CA GLU A 66 8.82 19.97 6.34
C GLU A 66 9.07 18.94 5.22
N GLU A 67 10.22 18.25 5.24
CA GLU A 67 10.51 17.16 4.29
C GLU A 67 9.47 16.05 4.40
N LEU A 68 9.14 15.63 5.63
CA LEU A 68 8.16 14.59 5.88
C LEU A 68 6.76 14.98 5.36
N ALA A 69 6.34 16.22 5.61
CA ALA A 69 5.05 16.74 5.15
C ALA A 69 4.96 16.78 3.61
N LEU A 70 5.99 17.31 2.95
CA LEU A 70 6.06 17.36 1.48
C LEU A 70 6.07 15.97 0.84
N ALA A 71 6.82 15.03 1.42
CA ALA A 71 6.88 13.66 0.93
C ALA A 71 5.55 12.91 1.08
N SER A 72 4.83 13.13 2.19
CA SER A 72 3.49 12.58 2.40
C SER A 72 2.51 13.09 1.36
N ASP A 73 2.41 14.41 1.17
CA ASP A 73 1.53 15.05 0.18
C ASP A 73 1.84 14.55 -1.24
N LYS A 74 3.12 14.43 -1.58
CA LYS A 74 3.55 13.90 -2.88
C LYS A 74 3.10 12.46 -3.10
N SER A 75 3.27 11.59 -2.10
CA SER A 75 2.88 10.17 -2.19
C SER A 75 1.37 10.03 -2.44
N ILE A 76 0.56 10.82 -1.73
CA ILE A 76 -0.91 10.87 -1.88
C ILE A 76 -1.29 11.36 -3.28
N SER A 77 -0.68 12.45 -3.74
CA SER A 77 -0.92 13.03 -5.06
C SER A 77 -0.54 12.10 -6.21
N GLN A 78 0.56 11.35 -6.10
CA GLN A 78 0.96 10.36 -7.10
C GLN A 78 -0.05 9.23 -7.22
N ARG A 79 -0.65 8.77 -6.11
CA ARG A 79 -1.67 7.71 -6.12
C ARG A 79 -2.91 8.12 -6.91
N HIS A 80 -3.40 9.35 -6.72
CA HIS A 80 -4.58 9.86 -7.44
C HIS A 80 -4.39 9.90 -8.96
N LYS A 81 -3.14 9.98 -9.44
CA LYS A 81 -2.81 9.93 -10.88
C LYS A 81 -2.75 8.50 -11.44
N ARG A 82 -2.75 7.45 -10.62
CA ARG A 82 -2.67 6.06 -11.09
C ARG A 82 -4.04 5.64 -11.65
N LYS A 83 -4.04 5.04 -12.84
CA LYS A 83 -5.25 4.47 -13.45
C LYS A 83 -5.91 3.50 -12.46
N PRO A 84 -7.25 3.50 -12.33
CA PRO A 84 -7.92 2.52 -11.48
C PRO A 84 -7.50 1.12 -11.90
N GLY A 85 -7.30 0.24 -10.92
CA GLY A 85 -6.93 -1.15 -11.16
C GLY A 85 -7.93 -1.82 -12.10
N ARG A 86 -7.49 -2.91 -12.74
CA ARG A 86 -8.32 -3.69 -13.66
C ARG A 86 -9.72 -3.91 -13.04
N PRO A 87 -10.82 -3.49 -13.70
CA PRO A 87 -12.15 -3.72 -13.18
C PRO A 87 -12.34 -5.23 -12.95
N ARG A 88 -12.96 -5.60 -11.83
CA ARG A 88 -13.26 -7.02 -11.55
C ARG A 88 -14.16 -7.52 -12.67
N LYS A 89 -13.75 -8.63 -13.30
CA LYS A 89 -14.58 -9.32 -14.28
C LYS A 89 -15.73 -9.94 -13.49
N PHE A 90 -16.96 -9.44 -13.66
CA PHE A 90 -18.14 -10.15 -13.21
C PHE A 90 -18.26 -11.41 -14.07
N ILE A 91 -18.27 -12.58 -13.43
CA ILE A 91 -18.49 -13.86 -14.10
C ILE A 91 -19.98 -14.12 -13.98
N ASP A 92 -20.73 -13.93 -15.08
CA ASP A 92 -22.11 -14.43 -15.18
C ASP A 92 -22.02 -15.93 -15.49
N ASN A 93 -22.29 -16.76 -14.47
CA ASN A 93 -22.48 -18.20 -14.64
C ASN A 93 -23.95 -18.44 -15.01
N ASN A 94 -24.28 -18.22 -16.28
CA ASN A 94 -25.49 -18.76 -16.88
C ASN A 94 -25.06 -19.58 -18.09
N ASP A 95 -24.72 -20.86 -17.88
CA ASP A 95 -24.83 -21.87 -18.93
C ASP A 95 -24.97 -23.27 -18.30
N GLU A 96 -25.99 -23.97 -18.82
CA GLU A 96 -26.10 -25.43 -18.97
C GLU A 96 -26.33 -26.31 -17.73
N LEU A 97 -27.59 -26.39 -17.31
CA LEU A 97 -28.19 -27.65 -16.86
C LEU A 97 -28.72 -28.38 -18.11
N ASP A 98 -27.93 -29.29 -18.69
CA ASP A 98 -28.48 -30.30 -19.60
C ASP A 98 -27.95 -31.72 -19.34
N GLU A 99 -28.90 -32.64 -19.42
CA GLU A 99 -28.82 -34.10 -19.59
C GLU A 99 -27.94 -34.95 -18.64
N ALA A 100 -28.51 -35.29 -17.48
CA ALA A 100 -28.25 -36.59 -16.85
C ALA A 100 -29.21 -37.65 -17.43
N LYS A 101 -28.80 -38.24 -18.56
CA LYS A 101 -29.37 -39.48 -19.09
C LYS A 101 -28.83 -40.65 -18.25
N THR A 102 -29.60 -41.09 -17.24
CA THR A 102 -29.37 -42.39 -16.57
C THR A 102 -30.62 -43.25 -16.73
N THR A 103 -30.41 -44.36 -17.41
CA THR A 103 -31.33 -45.45 -17.68
C THR A 103 -31.75 -46.16 -16.40
N GLU A 104 -33.05 -46.33 -16.17
CA GLU A 104 -33.56 -47.42 -15.32
C GLU A 104 -34.51 -48.31 -16.14
N SER A 105 -33.98 -49.48 -16.48
CA SER A 105 -34.73 -50.68 -16.88
C SER A 105 -34.93 -51.57 -15.64
N ALA A 106 -36.18 -52.05 -15.43
CA ALA A 106 -36.64 -53.21 -14.63
C ALA A 106 -37.92 -52.84 -13.83
N THR A 107 -39.01 -53.61 -13.66
CA THR A 107 -39.47 -54.94 -14.06
C THR A 107 -40.95 -55.08 -13.65
N GLY A 108 -41.77 -55.72 -14.49
CA GLY A 108 -42.96 -56.55 -14.24
C GLY A 108 -43.90 -56.38 -13.03
N HIS A 109 -45.19 -56.19 -13.32
CA HIS A 109 -46.24 -57.22 -13.17
C HIS A 109 -47.45 -56.89 -14.05
#